data_AF-A0A3C0FNW6-F1
#
_entry.id   AF-A0A3C0FNW6-F1
#
_cell.length_a   1.000
_cell.length_b   1.000
_cell.length_c   1.000
_cell.angle_alpha   90.00
_cell.angle_beta   90.00
_cell.angle_gamma   90.00
#
_symmetry.space_group_name_H-M   'P 1'
#
loop_
_entity.id
_entity.type
_entity.pdbx_description
1 polymer ?
#
loop_
_entity_poly.entity_id
_entity_poly.type
_entity_poly.pdbx_seq_one_letter_code
_entity_poly.pdbx_strand_id
1 'polypeptide(L)'
;IRYAVFCVVAIASVGVMRVFNLDGGLITDSGTVPHTLPVWGSALFGYVWMTASLVVGIVWMRQALLQTSMDQLRSQNELMSGKKFLEQIRESASEVANHFSSLERIENASFRPTLKRFANLMNCERASLWLEKDDGDVECVGLFDANDPSAKHDGMILKRAVLPRYFAALETGQIIDADNAVEDPRTSELKDAYLIPMNIKAILDVALISAAGRMGILCFESVGRTRVWRPEEIVFAHMAGGLLAAAAGMKNVMEANDELSFSRRRFEAVANYT
;
A
#
# COMPACT_ATOMS: atom_id res chain seq x y z
N ILE A 1 21.91 -38.16 -14.27
CA ILE A 1 21.35 -39.25 -15.11
C ILE A 1 22.30 -39.66 -16.23
N ARG A 2 22.69 -38.76 -17.16
CA ARG A 2 23.61 -39.09 -18.28
C ARG A 2 24.95 -39.72 -17.87
N TYR A 3 25.57 -39.22 -16.79
CA TYR A 3 26.86 -39.75 -16.30
C TYR A 3 26.72 -41.14 -15.65
N ALA A 4 25.64 -41.37 -14.90
CA ALA A 4 25.37 -42.66 -14.26
C ALA A 4 25.12 -43.77 -15.29
N VAL A 5 24.40 -43.46 -16.37
CA VAL A 5 24.16 -44.40 -17.47
C VAL A 5 25.47 -44.75 -18.19
N PHE A 6 26.34 -43.76 -18.42
CA PHE A 6 27.65 -43.99 -19.03
C PHE A 6 28.52 -44.95 -18.18
N CYS A 7 28.56 -44.76 -16.86
CA CYS A 7 29.32 -45.63 -15.96
C CYS A 7 28.77 -47.07 -15.92
N VAL A 8 27.45 -47.24 -15.88
CA VAL A 8 26.82 -48.58 -15.88
C VAL A 8 27.11 -49.33 -17.19
N VAL A 9 27.03 -48.64 -18.33
CA VAL A 9 27.35 -49.22 -19.63
C VAL A 9 28.83 -49.60 -19.73
N ALA A 10 29.74 -48.75 -19.24
CA ALA A 10 31.17 -49.04 -19.24
C ALA A 10 31.50 -50.27 -18.38
N ILE A 11 30.94 -50.37 -17.17
CA ILE A 11 31.16 -51.51 -16.27
C ILE A 11 30.58 -52.80 -16.90
N ALA A 12 29.37 -52.74 -17.47
CA ALA A 12 28.75 -53.86 -18.15
C ALA A 12 29.58 -54.32 -19.36
N SER A 13 30.11 -53.39 -20.16
CA SER A 13 30.95 -53.73 -21.33
C SER A 13 32.26 -54.42 -20.94
N VAL A 14 32.91 -53.99 -19.86
CA VAL A 14 34.13 -54.63 -19.35
C VAL A 14 33.83 -56.01 -18.76
N GLY A 15 32.69 -56.16 -18.08
CA GLY A 15 32.21 -57.46 -17.59
C GLY A 15 31.93 -58.45 -18.72
N VAL A 16 31.30 -57.99 -19.80
CA VAL A 16 31.01 -58.81 -20.99
C VAL A 16 32.30 -59.23 -21.70
N MET A 17 33.25 -58.31 -21.90
CA MET A 17 34.54 -58.63 -22.53
C MET A 17 35.26 -59.79 -21.82
N ARG A 18 35.29 -59.75 -20.49
CA ARG A 18 35.90 -60.80 -19.66
C ARG A 18 35.18 -62.14 -19.70
N VAL A 19 33.84 -62.17 -19.69
CA VAL A 19 33.07 -63.43 -19.73
C VAL A 19 33.31 -64.19 -21.03
N PHE A 20 33.52 -63.46 -22.13
CA PHE A 20 33.75 -64.04 -23.45
C PHE A 20 35.24 -64.22 -23.80
N ASN A 21 36.16 -63.95 -22.86
CA ASN A 21 37.60 -64.18 -23.02
C ASN A 21 38.19 -63.50 -24.29
N LEU A 22 37.66 -62.33 -24.66
CA LEU A 22 38.08 -61.59 -25.87
C LEU A 22 39.40 -60.82 -25.66
N ASP A 23 39.98 -60.92 -24.47
CA ASP A 23 41.14 -60.17 -23.97
C ASP A 23 42.48 -60.85 -24.32
N GLY A 24 42.44 -62.05 -24.93
CA GLY A 24 43.54 -63.03 -25.04
C GLY A 24 44.82 -62.60 -25.77
N GLY A 25 44.98 -61.32 -26.09
CA GLY A 25 46.19 -60.76 -26.69
C GLY A 25 46.75 -59.50 -26.03
N LEU A 26 46.09 -58.91 -25.02
CA LEU A 26 46.53 -57.63 -24.44
C LEU A 26 47.27 -57.72 -23.10
N ILE A 27 47.19 -58.84 -22.38
CA ILE A 27 47.86 -59.01 -21.09
C ILE A 27 48.38 -60.45 -20.96
N THR A 28 49.67 -60.65 -21.19
CA THR A 28 50.35 -61.93 -20.95
C THR A 28 50.61 -62.13 -19.46
N ASP A 29 50.36 -63.35 -18.99
CA ASP A 29 50.46 -63.81 -17.62
C ASP A 29 51.93 -63.85 -17.16
N SER A 30 52.50 -62.72 -16.75
CA SER A 30 53.76 -62.68 -16.00
C SER A 30 53.43 -62.84 -14.52
N GLY A 31 53.94 -63.90 -13.89
CA GLY A 31 53.59 -64.45 -12.57
C GLY A 31 53.74 -63.55 -11.32
N THR A 32 53.61 -62.23 -11.44
CA THR A 32 53.31 -61.30 -10.34
C THR A 32 52.29 -60.24 -10.80
N VAL A 33 51.00 -60.65 -10.77
CA VAL A 33 49.73 -59.89 -10.62
C VAL A 33 49.19 -59.05 -11.80
N PRO A 34 47.90 -59.24 -12.21
CA PRO A 34 47.04 -58.08 -12.46
C PRO A 34 45.55 -58.22 -12.06
N HIS A 35 45.18 -59.09 -11.10
CA HIS A 35 43.81 -59.09 -10.55
C HIS A 35 43.53 -57.89 -9.63
N THR A 36 44.57 -57.17 -9.20
CA THR A 36 44.48 -56.08 -8.22
C THR A 36 44.09 -54.74 -8.85
N LEU A 37 44.63 -54.39 -10.02
CA LEU A 37 44.38 -53.11 -10.69
C LEU A 37 42.88 -52.81 -10.93
N PRO A 38 42.07 -53.76 -11.47
CA PRO A 38 40.63 -53.53 -11.64
C PRO A 38 39.89 -53.37 -10.31
N VAL A 39 40.30 -54.12 -9.27
CA VAL A 39 39.72 -54.03 -7.93
C VAL A 39 40.01 -52.66 -7.31
N TRP A 40 41.26 -52.20 -7.37
CA TRP A 40 41.66 -50.87 -6.90
C TRP A 40 40.98 -49.74 -7.68
N GLY A 41 40.78 -49.89 -8.99
CA GLY A 41 40.04 -48.94 -9.81
C GLY A 41 38.57 -48.79 -9.39
N SER A 42 37.89 -49.92 -9.13
CA SER A 42 36.51 -49.90 -8.65
C SER A 42 36.36 -49.31 -7.24
N ALA A 43 37.32 -49.58 -6.34
CA ALA A 43 37.35 -49.02 -5.00
C ALA A 43 37.59 -47.50 -5.01
N LEU A 44 38.54 -47.02 -5.83
CA LEU A 44 38.78 -45.58 -6.03
C LEU A 44 37.55 -44.87 -6.59
N PHE A 45 36.87 -45.48 -7.57
CA PHE A 45 35.65 -44.94 -8.13
C PHE A 45 34.54 -44.81 -7.07
N GLY A 46 34.32 -45.85 -6.26
CA GLY A 46 33.35 -45.81 -5.15
C GLY A 46 33.68 -44.71 -4.13
N TYR A 47 34.96 -44.53 -3.81
CA TYR A 47 35.41 -43.49 -2.87
C TYR A 47 35.20 -42.07 -3.44
N VAL A 48 35.54 -41.85 -4.70
CA VAL A 48 35.30 -40.56 -5.40
C VAL A 48 33.80 -40.28 -5.50
N TRP A 49 32.99 -41.30 -5.77
CA TRP A 49 31.53 -41.17 -5.85
C TRP A 49 30.91 -40.81 -4.49
N MET A 50 31.34 -41.49 -3.42
CA MET A 50 30.84 -41.26 -2.06
C MET A 50 31.23 -39.86 -1.56
N THR A 51 32.47 -39.43 -1.81
CA THR A 51 32.93 -38.09 -1.44
C THR A 51 32.24 -36.98 -2.24
N ALA A 52 32.04 -37.16 -3.55
CA ALA A 52 31.28 -36.21 -4.37
C ALA A 52 29.82 -36.08 -3.89
N SER A 53 29.16 -37.19 -3.53
CA SER A 53 27.79 -37.19 -3.01
C SER A 53 27.68 -36.44 -1.68
N LEU A 54 28.66 -36.61 -0.78
CA LEU A 54 28.76 -35.86 0.48
C LEU A 54 28.90 -34.36 0.24
N VAL A 55 29.77 -33.95 -0.68
CA VAL A 55 29.97 -32.52 -1.01
C VAL A 55 28.68 -31.91 -1.56
N VAL A 56 28.00 -32.60 -2.49
CA VAL A 56 26.72 -32.13 -3.03
C VAL A 56 25.67 -32.00 -1.92
N GLY A 57 25.57 -32.98 -1.02
CA GLY A 57 24.66 -32.92 0.12
C GLY A 57 24.91 -31.72 1.03
N ILE A 58 26.18 -31.44 1.35
CA ILE A 58 26.57 -30.27 2.17
C ILE A 58 26.23 -28.96 1.47
N VAL A 59 26.49 -28.85 0.17
CA VAL A 59 26.17 -27.65 -0.62
C VAL A 59 24.65 -27.42 -0.66
N TRP A 60 23.87 -28.47 -0.94
CA TRP A 60 22.41 -28.38 -0.94
C TRP A 60 21.85 -28.02 0.44
N MET A 61 22.39 -28.61 1.51
CA MET A 61 21.96 -28.30 2.88
C MET A 61 22.28 -26.86 3.28
N ARG A 62 23.48 -26.36 2.92
CA ARG A 62 23.84 -24.95 3.10
C ARG A 62 22.92 -24.02 2.30
N GLN A 63 22.62 -24.37 1.05
CA GLN A 63 21.72 -23.60 0.20
C GLN A 63 20.31 -23.52 0.81
N ALA A 64 19.78 -24.65 1.30
CA ALA A 64 18.46 -24.72 1.93
C ALA A 64 18.40 -23.92 3.25
N LEU A 65 19.46 -23.98 4.06
CA LEU A 65 19.61 -23.16 5.28
C LEU A 65 19.62 -21.66 4.96
N LEU A 66 20.34 -21.26 3.91
CA LEU A 66 20.39 -19.87 3.46
C LEU A 66 19.05 -19.40 2.90
N GLN A 67 18.35 -20.24 2.14
CA GLN A 67 17.02 -19.90 1.63
C GLN A 67 16.04 -19.67 2.78
N THR A 68 15.99 -20.58 3.75
CA THR A 68 15.10 -20.47 4.92
C THR A 68 15.38 -19.18 5.72
N SER A 69 16.65 -18.83 5.94
CA SER A 69 16.99 -17.62 6.69
C SER A 69 16.65 -16.34 5.93
N MET A 70 16.84 -16.31 4.60
CA MET A 70 16.41 -15.20 3.77
C MET A 70 14.90 -15.02 3.78
N ASP A 71 14.13 -16.10 3.74
CA ASP A 71 12.67 -16.05 3.78
C ASP A 71 12.15 -15.55 5.13
N GLN A 72 12.79 -15.96 6.24
CA GLN A 72 12.51 -15.41 7.57
C GLN A 72 12.79 -13.91 7.64
N LEU A 73 13.93 -13.46 7.10
CA LEU A 73 14.28 -12.04 7.09
C LEU A 73 13.31 -11.20 6.25
N ARG A 74 12.89 -11.71 5.09
CA ARG A 74 11.87 -11.06 4.26
C ARG A 74 10.55 -10.91 5.01
N SER A 75 10.06 -11.99 5.61
CA SER A 75 8.83 -11.96 6.39
C SER A 75 8.90 -11.00 7.58
N GLN A 76 10.03 -10.97 8.31
CA GLN A 76 10.25 -10.02 9.39
C GLN A 76 10.29 -8.57 8.88
N ASN A 77 10.96 -8.30 7.76
CA ASN A 77 11.00 -6.96 7.18
C ASN A 77 9.63 -6.49 6.71
N GLU A 78 8.83 -7.35 6.08
CA GLU A 78 7.46 -7.04 5.66
C GLU A 78 6.57 -6.72 6.87
N LEU A 79 6.64 -7.52 7.93
CA LEU A 79 5.91 -7.27 9.17
C LEU A 79 6.35 -5.97 9.85
N MET A 80 7.66 -5.69 9.89
CA MET A 80 8.19 -4.45 10.47
C MET A 80 7.81 -3.22 9.64
N SER A 81 7.84 -3.32 8.32
CA SER A 81 7.38 -2.26 7.41
C SER A 81 5.90 -1.99 7.60
N GLY A 82 5.07 -3.04 7.65
CA GLY A 82 3.63 -2.94 7.90
C GLY A 82 3.32 -2.35 9.27
N LYS A 83 4.03 -2.77 10.34
CA LYS A 83 3.86 -2.20 11.68
C LYS A 83 4.22 -0.71 11.73
N LYS A 84 5.37 -0.32 11.18
CA LYS A 84 5.80 1.09 11.11
C LYS A 84 4.78 1.94 10.35
N PHE A 85 4.26 1.41 9.24
CA PHE A 85 3.23 2.08 8.46
C PHE A 85 1.94 2.32 9.26
N LEU A 86 1.45 1.29 9.97
CA LEU A 86 0.27 1.42 10.84
C LEU A 86 0.50 2.39 12.01
N GLU A 87 1.70 2.43 12.55
CA GLU A 87 2.06 3.32 13.65
C GLU A 87 2.09 4.79 13.19
N GLN A 88 2.71 5.09 12.05
CA GLN A 88 2.69 6.43 11.44
C GLN A 88 1.27 6.92 11.15
N ILE A 89 0.44 6.01 10.65
CA ILE A 89 -0.97 6.25 10.41
C ILE A 89 -1.70 6.59 11.72
N ARG A 90 -1.48 5.81 12.79
CA ARG A 90 -2.13 5.99 14.09
C ARG A 90 -1.69 7.29 14.77
N GLU A 91 -0.41 7.64 14.67
CA GLU A 91 0.11 8.90 15.20
C GLU A 91 -0.51 10.09 14.48
N SER A 92 -0.52 10.06 13.14
CA SER A 92 -1.16 11.10 12.32
C SER A 92 -2.64 11.21 12.64
N ALA A 93 -3.33 10.07 12.78
CA ALA A 93 -4.74 10.01 13.12
C ALA A 93 -5.05 10.59 14.52
N SER A 94 -4.21 10.27 15.50
CA SER A 94 -4.31 10.78 16.87
C SER A 94 -4.02 12.28 16.94
N GLU A 95 -3.01 12.76 16.21
CA GLU A 95 -2.69 14.20 16.11
C GLU A 95 -3.89 14.97 15.52
N VAL A 96 -4.50 14.43 14.48
CA VAL A 96 -5.71 14.97 13.85
C VAL A 96 -6.87 14.97 14.84
N ALA A 97 -7.18 13.83 15.45
CA ALA A 97 -8.28 13.71 16.42
C ALA A 97 -8.11 14.65 17.63
N ASN A 98 -6.90 14.76 18.17
CA ASN A 98 -6.58 15.67 19.28
C ASN A 98 -6.65 17.14 18.87
N HIS A 99 -6.33 17.46 17.62
CA HIS A 99 -6.54 18.81 17.12
C HIS A 99 -8.05 19.09 17.00
N PHE A 100 -8.85 18.15 16.50
CA PHE A 100 -10.30 18.32 16.39
C PHE A 100 -11.02 18.46 17.73
N SER A 101 -10.64 17.70 18.76
CA SER A 101 -11.16 17.91 20.12
C SER A 101 -10.75 19.27 20.71
N SER A 102 -9.67 19.88 20.21
CA SER A 102 -9.31 21.26 20.58
C SER A 102 -10.12 22.31 19.81
N LEU A 103 -10.54 22.01 18.58
CA LEU A 103 -11.43 22.87 17.77
C LEU A 103 -12.87 22.85 18.30
N GLU A 104 -13.28 21.78 18.99
CA GLU A 104 -14.53 21.65 19.74
C GLU A 104 -14.75 22.79 20.76
N ARG A 105 -13.71 23.57 21.08
CA ARG A 105 -13.78 24.71 22.00
C ARG A 105 -13.75 26.08 21.34
N ILE A 106 -13.68 26.17 20.01
CA ILE A 106 -13.57 27.45 19.29
C ILE A 106 -14.49 27.44 18.06
N GLU A 107 -15.61 28.15 18.13
CA GLU A 107 -16.62 28.33 17.06
C GLU A 107 -16.08 28.87 15.72
N ASN A 108 -14.77 29.16 15.60
CA ASN A 108 -14.12 29.74 14.41
C ASN A 108 -12.82 29.01 14.03
N ALA A 109 -12.79 27.70 14.22
CA ALA A 109 -11.66 26.85 13.87
C ALA A 109 -11.41 26.79 12.35
N SER A 110 -10.33 27.40 11.87
CA SER A 110 -9.87 27.24 10.49
C SER A 110 -9.35 25.81 10.26
N PHE A 111 -9.81 25.12 9.21
CA PHE A 111 -9.28 23.82 8.79
C PHE A 111 -7.89 23.91 8.15
N ARG A 112 -7.42 25.12 7.82
CA ARG A 112 -6.18 25.37 7.07
C ARG A 112 -4.93 24.78 7.72
N PRO A 113 -4.70 24.83 9.05
CA PRO A 113 -3.54 24.21 9.68
C PRO A 113 -3.53 22.69 9.54
N THR A 114 -4.70 22.04 9.63
CA THR A 114 -4.85 20.60 9.42
C THR A 114 -4.57 20.21 7.97
N LEU A 115 -5.19 20.92 7.03
CA LEU A 115 -4.97 20.70 5.60
C LEU A 115 -3.50 20.90 5.21
N LYS A 116 -2.81 21.89 5.81
CA LYS A 116 -1.37 22.09 5.65
C LYS A 116 -0.56 20.88 6.12
N ARG A 117 -0.90 20.30 7.28
CA ARG A 117 -0.21 19.10 7.78
C ARG A 117 -0.43 17.91 6.85
N PHE A 118 -1.66 17.70 6.39
CA PHE A 118 -1.97 16.63 5.45
C PHE A 118 -1.23 16.80 4.13
N ALA A 119 -1.21 18.00 3.57
CA ALA A 119 -0.46 18.29 2.36
C ALA A 119 1.04 18.00 2.52
N ASN A 120 1.63 18.34 3.66
CA ASN A 120 3.03 18.03 3.96
C ASN A 120 3.29 16.52 4.08
N LEU A 121 2.41 15.77 4.75
CA LEU A 121 2.53 14.32 4.90
C LEU A 121 2.39 13.59 3.55
N MET A 122 1.48 14.08 2.71
CA MET A 122 1.24 13.58 1.36
C MET A 122 2.24 14.13 0.33
N ASN A 123 3.11 15.06 0.74
CA ASN A 123 4.03 15.78 -0.13
C ASN A 123 3.34 16.38 -1.37
N CYS A 124 2.13 16.92 -1.21
CA CYS A 124 1.37 17.57 -2.28
C CYS A 124 1.29 19.08 -2.05
N GLU A 125 1.09 19.82 -3.14
CA GLU A 125 1.12 21.27 -3.11
C GLU A 125 -0.19 21.86 -2.56
N ARG A 126 -1.31 21.14 -2.69
CA ARG A 126 -2.64 21.62 -2.33
C ARG A 126 -3.45 20.55 -1.62
N ALA A 127 -4.26 20.99 -0.64
CA ALA A 127 -5.24 20.17 0.04
C ALA A 127 -6.49 21.00 0.35
N SER A 128 -7.67 20.46 0.09
CA SER A 128 -8.95 21.14 0.29
C SER A 128 -10.01 20.23 0.90
N LEU A 129 -10.93 20.83 1.65
CA LEU A 129 -12.06 20.16 2.27
C LEU A 129 -13.36 20.76 1.74
N TRP A 130 -14.24 19.89 1.26
CA TRP A 130 -15.52 20.25 0.67
C TRP A 130 -16.64 19.57 1.42
N LEU A 131 -17.72 20.28 1.75
CA LEU A 131 -18.87 19.75 2.47
C LEU A 131 -20.17 20.03 1.72
N GLU A 132 -21.08 19.06 1.71
CA GLU A 132 -22.39 19.18 1.08
C GLU A 132 -23.30 20.16 1.86
N LYS A 133 -23.93 21.05 1.08
CA LYS A 133 -24.98 21.97 1.52
C LYS A 133 -26.35 21.30 1.44
N ASP A 134 -27.36 21.96 2.01
CA ASP A 134 -28.73 21.45 2.01
C ASP A 134 -29.35 21.32 0.60
N ASP A 135 -28.79 22.01 -0.40
CA ASP A 135 -29.18 21.93 -1.81
C ASP A 135 -28.51 20.77 -2.58
N GLY A 136 -27.60 20.03 -1.94
CA GLY A 136 -26.87 18.90 -2.53
C GLY A 136 -25.61 19.28 -3.33
N ASP A 137 -25.30 20.58 -3.42
CA ASP A 137 -24.02 21.07 -3.94
C ASP A 137 -22.94 21.03 -2.85
N VAL A 138 -21.67 21.02 -3.25
CA VAL A 138 -20.56 20.89 -2.30
C VAL A 138 -19.73 22.18 -2.28
N GLU A 139 -19.58 22.79 -1.12
CA GLU A 139 -18.82 24.03 -0.92
C GLU A 139 -17.45 23.76 -0.28
N CYS A 140 -16.44 24.50 -0.71
CA CYS A 140 -15.12 24.46 -0.08
C CYS A 140 -15.15 25.20 1.27
N VAL A 141 -14.94 24.44 2.35
CA VAL A 141 -14.88 24.97 3.72
C VAL A 141 -13.45 25.14 4.24
N GLY A 142 -12.47 24.67 3.47
CA GLY A 142 -11.06 24.84 3.80
C GLY A 142 -10.17 24.59 2.61
N LEU A 143 -9.16 25.45 2.45
CA LEU A 143 -8.14 25.33 1.41
C LEU A 143 -6.76 25.64 1.99
N PHE A 144 -5.81 24.78 1.66
CA PHE A 144 -4.39 25.03 1.79
C PHE A 144 -3.74 24.90 0.41
N ASP A 145 -2.97 25.92 0.04
CA ASP A 145 -2.15 25.94 -1.17
C ASP A 145 -0.74 26.39 -0.77
N ALA A 146 0.25 25.54 -1.06
CA ALA A 146 1.66 25.80 -0.79
C ALA A 146 2.25 26.82 -1.78
N ASN A 147 1.72 26.90 -3.00
CA ASN A 147 2.15 27.85 -4.02
C ASN A 147 1.51 29.24 -3.83
N ASP A 148 0.34 29.29 -3.17
CA ASP A 148 -0.32 30.54 -2.80
C ASP A 148 -0.74 30.57 -1.32
N PRO A 149 0.10 31.14 -0.44
CA PRO A 149 -0.22 31.32 0.97
C PRO A 149 -1.43 32.22 1.25
N SER A 150 -1.88 33.01 0.27
CA SER A 150 -3.04 33.90 0.36
C SER A 150 -4.32 33.30 -0.22
N ALA A 151 -4.25 32.08 -0.78
CA ALA A 151 -5.38 31.41 -1.39
C ALA A 151 -6.57 31.32 -0.44
N LYS A 152 -7.73 31.80 -0.93
CA LYS A 152 -9.02 31.76 -0.24
C LYS A 152 -9.94 30.75 -0.91
N HIS A 153 -10.80 30.13 -0.12
CA HIS A 153 -11.83 29.20 -0.59
C HIS A 153 -13.21 29.85 -0.76
N ASP A 154 -13.34 31.14 -0.42
CA ASP A 154 -14.60 31.87 -0.44
C ASP A 154 -15.28 31.79 -1.83
N GLY A 155 -16.50 31.24 -1.88
CA GLY A 155 -17.30 31.14 -3.10
C GLY A 155 -16.97 29.94 -4.00
N MET A 156 -16.04 29.07 -3.62
CA MET A 156 -15.76 27.84 -4.37
C MET A 156 -16.87 26.80 -4.14
N ILE A 157 -17.61 26.47 -5.21
CA ILE A 157 -18.74 25.54 -5.17
C ILE A 157 -18.63 24.54 -6.33
N LEU A 158 -18.76 23.26 -6.02
CA LEU A 158 -18.89 22.17 -6.98
C LEU A 158 -20.37 21.83 -7.14
N LYS A 159 -20.92 22.15 -8.31
CA LYS A 159 -22.34 21.94 -8.60
C LYS A 159 -22.61 20.54 -9.09
N ARG A 160 -23.50 19.83 -8.43
CA ARG A 160 -23.83 18.43 -8.77
C ARG A 160 -24.42 18.29 -10.17
N ALA A 161 -25.22 19.28 -10.58
CA ALA A 161 -25.80 19.34 -11.92
C ALA A 161 -24.77 19.46 -13.05
N VAL A 162 -23.59 20.01 -12.76
CA VAL A 162 -22.52 20.24 -13.75
C VAL A 162 -21.48 19.11 -13.74
N LEU A 163 -21.39 18.38 -12.63
CA LEU A 163 -20.37 17.36 -12.39
C LEU A 163 -20.96 15.95 -12.13
N PRO A 164 -21.94 15.48 -12.92
CA PRO A 164 -22.69 14.26 -12.60
C PRO A 164 -21.81 13.00 -12.58
N ARG A 165 -20.81 12.89 -13.47
CA ARG A 165 -19.92 11.72 -13.52
C ARG A 165 -18.89 11.75 -12.40
N TYR A 166 -18.37 12.93 -12.07
CA TYR A 166 -17.47 13.11 -10.93
C TYR A 166 -18.14 12.67 -9.62
N PHE A 167 -19.36 13.13 -9.36
CA PHE A 167 -20.10 12.74 -8.17
C PHE A 167 -20.52 11.27 -8.19
N ALA A 168 -20.92 10.72 -9.34
CA ALA A 168 -21.19 9.28 -9.45
C ALA A 168 -19.95 8.42 -9.14
N ALA A 169 -18.76 8.86 -9.53
CA ALA A 169 -17.51 8.18 -9.20
C ALA A 169 -17.21 8.22 -7.68
N LEU A 170 -17.55 9.31 -6.99
CA LEU A 170 -17.39 9.42 -5.54
C LEU A 170 -18.40 8.57 -4.76
N GLU A 171 -19.65 8.49 -5.24
CA GLU A 171 -20.74 7.75 -4.59
C GLU A 171 -20.64 6.23 -4.74
N THR A 172 -20.05 5.75 -5.86
CA THR A 172 -19.97 4.32 -6.17
C THR A 172 -18.89 3.57 -5.39
N GLY A 173 -18.07 4.27 -4.63
CA GLY A 173 -17.21 3.67 -3.62
C GLY A 173 -15.73 3.86 -3.88
N GLN A 174 -15.23 4.92 -3.23
CA GLN A 174 -13.89 5.02 -2.66
C GLN A 174 -12.73 5.31 -3.61
N ILE A 175 -12.36 6.59 -3.54
CA ILE A 175 -11.13 7.20 -4.05
C ILE A 175 -11.10 7.45 -5.56
N ILE A 176 -10.90 8.73 -5.90
CA ILE A 176 -10.48 9.14 -7.24
C ILE A 176 -8.99 9.46 -7.16
N ASP A 177 -8.17 8.46 -7.46
CA ASP A 177 -6.71 8.51 -7.59
C ASP A 177 -6.32 8.79 -9.05
N ALA A 178 -6.53 10.03 -9.50
CA ALA A 178 -6.22 10.43 -10.86
C ALA A 178 -4.77 10.90 -10.98
N ASP A 179 -3.87 10.03 -11.46
CA ASP A 179 -2.46 10.35 -11.67
C ASP A 179 -2.25 11.46 -12.73
N ASN A 180 -3.14 11.49 -13.72
CA ASN A 180 -3.33 12.57 -14.67
C ASN A 180 -4.79 13.03 -14.67
N ALA A 181 -5.10 14.00 -13.81
CA ALA A 181 -6.46 14.50 -13.61
C ALA A 181 -7.09 15.10 -14.89
N VAL A 182 -6.29 15.56 -15.85
CA VAL A 182 -6.79 16.19 -17.09
C VAL A 182 -7.23 15.14 -18.12
N GLU A 183 -6.69 13.93 -18.04
CA GLU A 183 -6.99 12.81 -18.95
C GLU A 183 -7.88 11.73 -18.31
N ASP A 184 -8.02 11.75 -16.97
CA ASP A 184 -8.85 10.77 -16.27
C ASP A 184 -10.35 10.99 -16.57
N PRO A 185 -11.07 9.95 -17.05
CA PRO A 185 -12.49 10.05 -17.34
C PRO A 185 -13.35 10.49 -16.15
N ARG A 186 -12.97 10.15 -14.91
CA ARG A 186 -13.69 10.48 -13.67
C ARG A 186 -13.65 11.98 -13.35
N THR A 187 -12.55 12.65 -13.69
CA THR A 187 -12.30 14.07 -13.39
C THR A 187 -12.43 14.99 -14.61
N SER A 188 -12.73 14.45 -15.78
CA SER A 188 -12.79 15.24 -17.02
C SER A 188 -13.81 16.39 -17.02
N GLU A 189 -14.84 16.34 -16.17
CA GLU A 189 -15.81 17.45 -16.00
C GLU A 189 -15.21 18.65 -15.24
N LEU A 190 -14.13 18.44 -14.47
CA LEU A 190 -13.39 19.49 -13.76
C LEU A 190 -12.34 20.19 -14.63
N LYS A 191 -12.07 19.66 -15.83
CA LYS A 191 -10.91 20.01 -16.65
C LYS A 191 -10.79 21.50 -16.94
N ASP A 192 -11.77 22.09 -17.59
CA ASP A 192 -11.68 23.46 -18.10
C ASP A 192 -11.95 24.51 -17.01
N ALA A 193 -12.79 24.17 -16.03
CA ALA A 193 -13.22 25.09 -14.98
C ALA A 193 -12.30 25.12 -13.76
N TYR A 194 -11.59 24.02 -13.47
CA TYR A 194 -10.85 23.85 -12.21
C TYR A 194 -9.40 23.38 -12.46
N LEU A 195 -9.20 22.27 -13.18
CA LEU A 195 -7.88 21.63 -13.29
C LEU A 195 -6.88 22.44 -14.12
N ILE A 196 -7.28 22.91 -15.32
CA ILE A 196 -6.40 23.69 -16.20
C ILE A 196 -6.06 25.06 -15.59
N PRO A 197 -7.03 25.88 -15.12
CA PRO A 197 -6.74 27.20 -14.57
C PRO A 197 -5.83 27.15 -13.33
N MET A 198 -5.99 26.13 -12.49
CA MET A 198 -5.20 25.96 -11.27
C MET A 198 -3.93 25.14 -11.49
N ASN A 199 -3.65 24.72 -12.72
CA ASN A 199 -2.53 23.86 -13.10
C ASN A 199 -2.43 22.57 -12.27
N ILE A 200 -3.59 22.01 -11.88
CA ILE A 200 -3.68 20.74 -11.15
C ILE A 200 -3.51 19.60 -12.17
N LYS A 201 -2.54 18.73 -11.91
CA LYS A 201 -2.16 17.65 -12.83
C LYS A 201 -2.43 16.26 -12.26
N ALA A 202 -2.45 16.10 -10.95
CA ALA A 202 -2.87 14.86 -10.28
C ALA A 202 -3.82 15.20 -9.13
N ILE A 203 -4.82 14.34 -8.91
CA ILE A 203 -5.81 14.48 -7.84
C ILE A 203 -5.96 13.17 -7.08
N LEU A 204 -6.16 13.26 -5.77
CA LEU A 204 -6.58 12.17 -4.91
C LEU A 204 -7.75 12.65 -4.06
N ASP A 205 -8.97 12.30 -4.48
CA ASP A 205 -10.19 12.72 -3.80
C ASP A 205 -10.81 11.58 -3.02
N VAL A 206 -11.20 11.86 -1.78
CA VAL A 206 -11.80 10.90 -0.86
C VAL A 206 -13.19 11.38 -0.45
N ALA A 207 -14.21 10.57 -0.75
CA ALA A 207 -15.56 10.83 -0.28
C ALA A 207 -15.67 10.60 1.24
N LEU A 208 -16.28 11.56 1.92
CA LEU A 208 -16.58 11.55 3.35
C LEU A 208 -18.08 11.34 3.50
N ILE A 209 -18.52 10.20 4.04
CA ILE A 209 -19.95 9.98 4.28
C ILE A 209 -20.18 10.08 5.79
N SER A 210 -20.92 11.10 6.21
CA SER A 210 -21.30 11.27 7.60
C SER A 210 -22.35 10.22 8.01
N ALA A 211 -22.48 9.97 9.32
CA ALA A 211 -23.52 9.09 9.85
C ALA A 211 -24.96 9.57 9.51
N ALA A 212 -25.13 10.86 9.21
CA ALA A 212 -26.37 11.47 8.78
C ALA A 212 -26.61 11.41 7.26
N GLY A 213 -25.73 10.75 6.50
CA GLY A 213 -25.85 10.57 5.05
C GLY A 213 -25.41 11.77 4.20
N ARG A 214 -24.92 12.87 4.80
CA ARG A 214 -24.31 13.98 4.06
C ARG A 214 -22.94 13.61 3.54
N MET A 215 -22.65 13.98 2.30
CA MET A 215 -21.38 13.77 1.62
C MET A 215 -20.40 14.95 1.86
N GLY A 216 -19.12 14.65 1.93
CA GLY A 216 -18.03 15.61 1.86
C GLY A 216 -16.92 15.04 1.00
N ILE A 217 -15.93 15.86 0.67
CA ILE A 217 -14.79 15.46 -0.15
C ILE A 217 -13.52 16.03 0.46
N LEU A 218 -12.55 15.17 0.73
CA LEU A 218 -11.18 15.57 1.03
C LEU A 218 -10.33 15.41 -0.23
N CYS A 219 -9.76 16.50 -0.72
CA CYS A 219 -9.00 16.53 -1.96
C CYS A 219 -7.52 16.78 -1.69
N PHE A 220 -6.66 16.00 -2.33
CA PHE A 220 -5.23 16.24 -2.43
C PHE A 220 -4.85 16.49 -3.89
N GLU A 221 -4.11 17.55 -4.12
CA GLU A 221 -3.87 18.07 -5.47
C GLU A 221 -2.37 18.27 -5.68
N SER A 222 -1.84 17.74 -6.79
CA SER A 222 -0.49 18.08 -7.24
C SER A 222 -0.50 19.11 -8.35
N VAL A 223 0.26 20.19 -8.15
CA VAL A 223 0.32 21.34 -9.06
C VAL A 223 1.53 21.22 -9.97
N GLY A 224 1.31 21.39 -11.28
CA GLY A 224 2.37 21.45 -12.28
C GLY A 224 3.02 20.12 -12.67
N ARG A 225 2.70 19.01 -11.99
CA ARG A 225 3.22 17.67 -12.32
C ARG A 225 2.18 16.57 -12.16
N THR A 226 2.15 15.65 -13.11
CA THR A 226 1.47 14.36 -12.91
C THR A 226 2.22 13.56 -11.86
N ARG A 227 1.51 12.74 -11.10
CA ARG A 227 2.08 11.97 -10.00
C ARG A 227 1.32 10.68 -9.85
N VAL A 228 2.03 9.58 -9.65
CA VAL A 228 1.43 8.32 -9.24
C VAL A 228 1.18 8.36 -7.73
N TRP A 229 -0.07 8.19 -7.32
CA TRP A 229 -0.41 8.07 -5.89
C TRP A 229 -0.04 6.69 -5.38
N ARG A 230 0.73 6.65 -4.31
CA ARG A 230 1.21 5.39 -3.75
C ARG A 230 0.12 4.72 -2.90
N PRO A 231 0.08 3.39 -2.78
CA PRO A 231 -0.92 2.72 -1.95
C PRO A 231 -0.96 3.23 -0.51
N GLU A 232 0.20 3.57 0.08
CA GLU A 232 0.29 4.19 1.39
C GLU A 232 -0.42 5.55 1.49
N GLU A 233 -0.37 6.35 0.43
CA GLU A 233 -0.97 7.68 0.34
C GLU A 233 -2.49 7.58 0.20
N ILE A 234 -2.95 6.62 -0.61
CA ILE A 234 -4.37 6.29 -0.77
C ILE A 234 -4.98 5.88 0.57
N VAL A 235 -4.31 4.97 1.30
CA VAL A 235 -4.76 4.54 2.63
C VAL A 235 -4.76 5.69 3.63
N PHE A 236 -3.71 6.52 3.64
CA PHE A 236 -3.65 7.70 4.49
C PHE A 236 -4.81 8.66 4.21
N ALA A 237 -5.06 8.98 2.95
CA ALA A 237 -6.13 9.87 2.53
C ALA A 237 -7.50 9.35 3.01
N HIS A 238 -7.74 8.04 2.88
CA HIS A 238 -8.94 7.39 3.38
C HIS A 238 -9.12 7.57 4.88
N MET A 239 -8.05 7.37 5.64
CA MET A 239 -8.09 7.48 7.10
C MET A 239 -8.25 8.91 7.58
N ALA A 240 -7.51 9.85 6.97
CA ALA A 240 -7.67 11.27 7.22
C ALA A 240 -9.12 11.71 6.96
N GLY A 241 -9.70 11.25 5.86
CA GLY A 241 -11.12 11.47 5.55
C GLY A 241 -12.06 10.89 6.60
N GLY A 242 -11.91 9.62 6.96
CA GLY A 242 -12.75 8.97 7.98
C GLY A 242 -12.71 9.67 9.34
N LEU A 243 -11.54 10.16 9.76
CA LEU A 243 -11.39 10.94 10.99
C LEU A 243 -12.07 12.30 10.91
N LEU A 244 -11.92 13.00 9.79
CA LEU A 244 -12.63 14.27 9.54
C LEU A 244 -14.15 14.06 9.56
N ALA A 245 -14.64 13.00 8.94
CA ALA A 245 -16.06 12.65 8.92
C ALA A 245 -16.58 12.33 10.32
N ALA A 246 -15.82 11.57 11.12
CA ALA A 246 -16.16 11.26 12.50
C ALA A 246 -16.17 12.52 13.38
N ALA A 247 -15.17 13.39 13.24
CA ALA A 247 -15.09 14.66 13.96
C ALA A 247 -16.26 15.60 13.60
N ALA A 248 -16.58 15.73 12.31
CA ALA A 248 -17.71 16.52 11.85
C ALA A 248 -19.06 15.94 12.32
N GLY A 249 -19.19 14.61 12.33
CA GLY A 249 -20.37 13.92 12.87
C GLY A 249 -20.57 14.18 14.37
N MET A 250 -19.50 14.15 15.17
CA MET A 250 -19.56 14.47 16.59
C MET A 250 -19.97 15.93 16.82
N LYS A 251 -19.48 16.88 16.02
CA LYS A 251 -19.89 18.29 16.09
C LYS A 251 -21.39 18.44 15.90
N ASN A 252 -21.96 17.86 14.84
CA ASN A 252 -23.40 17.95 14.55
C ASN A 252 -24.25 17.34 15.67
N VAL A 253 -23.82 16.20 16.24
CA VAL A 253 -24.51 15.56 17.36
C VAL A 253 -24.46 16.44 18.61
N MET A 254 -23.33 17.09 18.88
CA MET A 254 -23.16 17.92 20.06
C MET A 254 -23.94 19.24 19.95
N GLU A 255 -23.92 19.90 18.79
CA GLU A 255 -24.74 21.10 18.53
C GLU A 255 -26.25 20.80 18.67
N ALA A 256 -26.72 19.68 18.10
CA ALA A 256 -28.12 19.26 18.23
C ALA A 256 -28.51 18.97 19.69
N ASN A 257 -27.61 18.36 20.46
CA ASN A 257 -27.85 18.07 21.88
C ASN A 257 -27.86 19.35 22.73
N ASP A 258 -27.00 20.32 22.43
CA ASP A 258 -26.97 21.61 23.11
C ASP A 258 -28.25 22.41 22.83
N GLU A 259 -28.71 22.45 21.57
CA GLU A 259 -29.96 23.09 21.19
C GLU A 259 -31.18 22.44 21.87
N LEU A 260 -31.22 21.11 21.92
CA LEU A 260 -32.23 20.35 22.67
C LEU A 260 -32.17 20.66 24.17
N SER A 261 -30.98 20.73 24.76
CA SER A 261 -30.81 21.03 26.17
C SER A 261 -31.25 22.45 26.52
N PHE A 262 -30.97 23.40 25.63
CA PHE A 262 -31.36 24.80 25.77
C PHE A 262 -32.88 24.96 25.65
N SER A 263 -33.48 24.34 24.63
CA SER A 263 -34.93 24.29 24.44
C SER A 263 -35.62 23.64 25.64
N ARG A 264 -35.10 22.50 26.13
CA ARG A 264 -35.60 21.81 27.32
C ARG A 264 -35.54 22.67 28.58
N ARG A 265 -34.41 23.34 28.84
CA ARG A 265 -34.27 24.28 29.98
C ARG A 265 -35.29 25.41 29.90
N ARG A 266 -35.56 25.90 28.69
CA ARG A 266 -36.55 26.94 28.44
C ARG A 266 -37.98 26.46 28.73
N PHE A 267 -38.31 25.23 28.34
CA PHE A 267 -39.59 24.60 28.69
C PHE A 267 -39.73 24.31 30.19
N GLU A 268 -38.69 23.78 30.84
CA GLU A 268 -38.67 23.52 32.29
C GLU A 268 -38.78 24.84 33.09
N ALA A 269 -38.14 25.91 32.63
CA ALA A 269 -38.29 27.23 33.23
C ALA A 269 -39.72 27.76 33.08
N VAL A 270 -40.38 27.62 31.93
CA VAL A 270 -41.78 28.03 31.77
C VAL A 270 -42.72 27.19 32.63
N ALA A 271 -42.50 25.87 32.71
CA ALA A 271 -43.32 24.94 33.47
C ALA A 271 -43.21 25.13 35.01
N ASN A 272 -42.06 25.60 35.51
CA ASN A 272 -41.87 25.92 36.93
C ASN A 272 -42.46 27.27 37.36
N TYR A 273 -42.91 28.11 36.41
CA TYR A 273 -43.52 29.41 36.68
C TYR A 273 -45.06 29.43 36.57
N THR A 274 -45.68 28.28 36.25
CA THR A 274 -47.14 28.06 36.25
C THR A 274 -47.55 27.15 37.39
#